data_AF-A0A7W9F2H6-F1
#
_entry.id   AF-A0A7W9F2H6-F1
#
_cell.length_a   1.000
_cell.length_b   1.000
_cell.length_c   1.000
_cell.angle_alpha   90.00
_cell.angle_beta   90.00
_cell.angle_gamma   90.00
#
_symmetry.space_group_name_H-M   'P 1'
#
loop_
_entity.id
_entity.type
_entity.pdbx_description
1 polymer ?
#
loop_
_entity_poly.entity_id
_entity_poly.type
_entity_poly.pdbx_seq_one_letter_code
_entity_poly.pdbx_strand_id
1 'polypeptide(L)' 'MARTINRYVGNFAKAGDPNGGTPARWTPYTPANDFLMDFAADGSPRGEPDPWKAKLDLVAASSSPVQ' A
#
# COMPACT_ATOMS: atom_id res chain seq x y z
N MET A 1 14.55 6.41 0.00
CA MET A 1 13.56 5.32 0.09
C MET A 1 13.62 4.51 1.38
N ALA A 2 14.69 3.74 1.69
CA ALA A 2 14.73 2.85 2.86
C ALA A 2 14.42 3.52 4.21
N ARG A 3 14.91 4.75 4.44
CA ARG A 3 14.59 5.55 5.64
C ARG A 3 13.08 5.84 5.75
N THR A 4 12.43 6.14 4.63
CA THR A 4 10.98 6.40 4.58
C THR A 4 10.22 5.13 4.97
N ILE A 5 10.51 4.00 4.32
CA ILE A 5 9.86 2.71 4.60
C ILE A 5 10.05 2.31 6.06
N ASN A 6 11.29 2.33 6.56
CA ASN A 6 11.60 1.94 7.94
C ASN A 6 10.88 2.82 8.96
N ARG A 7 10.61 4.10 8.65
CA ARG A 7 9.85 4.98 9.52
C ARG A 7 8.40 4.52 9.67
N TYR A 8 7.72 4.23 8.56
CA TYR A 8 6.33 3.74 8.62
C TYR A 8 6.24 2.38 9.31
N VAL A 9 7.12 1.43 8.96
CA VAL A 9 7.15 0.09 9.58
C VAL A 9 7.47 0.20 11.06
N GLY A 10 8.44 1.03 11.46
CA GLY A 10 8.80 1.24 12.85
C GLY A 10 7.70 1.91 13.68
N ASN A 11 6.94 2.85 13.09
CA ASN A 11 5.77 3.44 13.74
C ASN A 11 4.68 2.38 13.99
N PHE A 12 4.38 1.59 12.96
CA PHE A 12 3.37 0.53 13.05
C PHE A 12 3.74 -0.51 14.11
N ALA A 13 4.98 -1.00 14.12
CA ALA A 13 5.44 -1.98 15.11
C ALA A 13 5.31 -1.48 16.57
N LYS A 14 5.40 -0.16 16.79
CA LYS A 14 5.32 0.44 18.13
C LYS A 14 3.89 0.71 18.59
N ALA A 15 3.01 1.14 17.68
CA ALA A 15 1.72 1.74 18.04
C ALA A 15 0.53 1.19 17.26
N GLY A 16 0.74 0.29 16.29
CA GLY A 16 -0.29 -0.18 15.37
C GLY A 16 -0.73 0.83 14.31
N ASP A 17 -0.21 2.07 14.36
CA ASP A 17 -0.45 3.12 13.36
C ASP A 17 0.88 3.44 12.63
N PRO A 18 0.97 3.22 11.32
CA PRO A 18 2.18 3.50 10.56
C PRO A 18 2.45 5.01 10.40
N ASN A 19 1.45 5.87 10.63
CA ASN A 19 1.50 7.27 10.23
C ASN A 19 2.42 8.11 11.12
N GLY A 20 2.32 8.09 12.45
CA GLY A 20 3.28 8.71 13.38
C GLY A 20 3.91 10.06 12.94
N GLY A 21 3.12 10.98 12.38
CA GLY A 21 3.59 12.27 11.84
C GLY A 21 4.37 12.17 10.52
N THR A 22 4.06 11.21 9.67
CA THR A 22 4.55 11.11 8.29
C THR A 22 3.72 11.99 7.35
N PRO A 23 4.30 12.46 6.24
CA PRO A 23 3.63 13.41 5.35
C PRO A 23 2.49 12.81 4.53
N ALA A 24 2.53 11.51 4.20
CA ALA A 24 1.44 10.82 3.51
C ALA A 24 0.75 9.83 4.45
N ARG A 25 -0.59 9.78 4.43
CA ARG A 25 -1.32 8.85 5.29
C ARG A 25 -1.40 7.47 4.64
N TRP A 26 -0.81 6.48 5.30
CA TRP A 26 -1.07 5.07 5.02
C TRP A 26 -2.33 4.65 5.76
N THR A 27 -3.46 4.69 5.05
CA THR A 27 -4.76 4.28 5.58
C THR A 27 -4.92 2.76 5.51
N PRO A 28 -5.74 2.15 6.39
CA PRO A 28 -6.16 0.76 6.23
C PRO A 28 -6.77 0.54 4.85
N TYR A 29 -6.43 -0.59 4.22
CA TYR A 29 -6.97 -0.95 2.93
C TYR A 29 -8.46 -1.31 3.04
N THR A 30 -9.27 -0.80 2.11
CA THR A 30 -10.64 -1.28 1.88
C THR A 30 -10.84 -1.48 0.39
N PRO A 31 -11.65 -2.46 -0.05
CA PRO A 31 -11.95 -2.65 -1.48
C PRO A 31 -12.55 -1.42 -2.15
N ALA A 32 -13.20 -0.55 -1.36
CA ALA A 32 -13.82 0.68 -1.84
C ALA A 32 -12.81 1.81 -2.10
N ASN A 33 -11.73 1.88 -1.33
CA ASN A 33 -10.72 2.92 -1.51
C ASN A 33 -9.57 2.46 -2.42
N ASP A 34 -9.25 1.16 -2.43
CA ASP A 34 -8.22 0.55 -3.29
C ASP A 34 -6.86 1.26 -3.30
N PHE A 35 -6.55 1.99 -2.22
CA PHE A 35 -5.32 2.76 -2.10
C PHE A 35 -4.19 1.87 -1.62
N LEU A 36 -3.07 1.99 -2.32
CA LEU A 36 -1.78 1.47 -1.95
C LEU A 36 -0.85 2.62 -1.56
N MET A 37 0.09 2.33 -0.66
CA MET A 37 1.18 3.23 -0.34
C MET A 37 2.33 2.95 -1.30
N ASP A 38 2.59 3.87 -2.23
CA ASP A 38 3.79 3.89 -3.06
C ASP A 38 4.93 4.59 -2.32
N PHE A 39 6.03 3.86 -2.13
CA PHE A 39 7.29 4.43 -1.68
C PHE A 39 8.16 4.67 -2.91
N ALA A 40 7.93 5.79 -3.59
CA ALA A 40 8.57 6.09 -4.85
C ALA A 40 10.12 6.11 -4.74
N ALA A 41 10.80 5.89 -5.86
CA ALA A 41 12.26 5.80 -5.92
C ALA A 41 12.96 7.09 -5.41
N ASP A 42 12.32 8.25 -5.57
CA ASP A 42 12.75 9.54 -5.03
C ASP A 42 12.66 9.62 -3.50
N GLY A 43 12.10 8.60 -2.84
CA GLY A 43 11.91 8.51 -1.40
C GLY A 43 10.63 9.17 -0.88
N SER A 44 9.79 9.72 -1.75
CA SER A 44 8.49 10.28 -1.40
C SER A 44 7.45 9.18 -1.16
N PRO A 45 6.71 9.21 -0.03
CA PRO A 45 5.56 8.34 0.16
C PRO A 45 4.33 8.96 -0.51
N ARG A 46 3.57 8.16 -1.26
CA ARG A 46 2.37 8.59 -1.99
C ARG A 46 1.26 7.58 -1.78
N GLY A 47 0.06 8.04 -1.44
CA GLY A 47 -1.12 7.19 -1.45
C GLY A 47 -1.76 7.27 -2.83
N GLU A 48 -1.82 6.17 -3.57
CA GLU A 48 -2.38 6.12 -4.92
C GLU A 48 -3.28 4.87 -5.08
N PRO A 49 -4.32 4.90 -5.94
CA PRO A 49 -5.08 3.70 -6.29
C PRO A 49 -4.18 2.61 -6.87
N ASP A 50 -4.52 1.33 -6.69
CA ASP A 50 -3.75 0.21 -7.24
C ASP A 50 -3.60 0.33 -8.78
N PRO A 51 -2.39 0.60 -9.30
CA PRO A 51 -2.18 0.77 -10.73
C PRO A 51 -2.29 -0.55 -11.51
N TRP A 52 -2.32 -1.69 -10.82
CA TRP A 52 -2.41 -3.03 -11.40
C TRP A 52 -3.78 -3.67 -11.29
N LYS A 53 -4.76 -3.01 -10.64
CA LYS A 53 -6.09 -3.58 -10.38
C LYS A 53 -6.70 -4.29 -11.59
N ALA A 54 -6.81 -3.59 -12.73
CA ALA A 54 -7.43 -4.15 -13.92
C ALA A 54 -6.74 -5.42 -14.45
N LYS A 55 -5.41 -5.50 -14.30
CA LYS A 55 -4.64 -6.69 -14.71
C LYS A 55 -4.85 -7.83 -13.70
N LEU A 56 -4.86 -7.52 -12.41
CA LEU A 56 -5.10 -8.50 -11.36
C LEU A 56 -6.52 -9.07 -11.43
N ASP A 57 -7.52 -8.23 -11.69
CA ASP A 57 -8.92 -8.64 -11.88
C ASP A 57 -9.06 -9.59 -13.08
N LEU A 58 -8.38 -9.30 -14.19
CA LEU A 58 -8.34 -10.19 -15.35
C LEU A 58 -7.70 -11.54 -15.02
N VAL A 59 -6.55 -11.54 -14.33
CA VAL A 59 -5.88 -12.78 -13.92
C VAL A 59 -6.77 -13.59 -13.00
N ALA A 60 -7.38 -12.97 -11.99
CA ALA A 60 -8.28 -13.63 -11.05
C ALA A 60 -9.51 -14.24 -11.74
N ALA A 61 -10.07 -13.55 -12.74
CA ALA A 61 -11.18 -14.08 -13.54
C ALA A 61 -10.77 -15.26 -14.44
N SER A 62 -9.51 -15.28 -14.91
CA SER A 62 -8.97 -16.32 -15.80
C SER A 62 -8.38 -17.53 -15.09
N SER A 63 -8.03 -17.41 -13.81
CA SER A 63 -7.58 -18.54 -13.00
C SER A 63 -8.78 -19.41 -12.63
N SER A 64 -8.90 -20.59 -13.26
CA SER A 64 -9.88 -21.60 -12.86
C SER A 64 -9.72 -21.92 -11.37
N PRO A 65 -10.82 -22.14 -10.60
CA PRO A 65 -10.70 -22.70 -9.28
C PRO A 65 -10.00 -24.06 -9.43
N VAL A 66 -8.98 -24.32 -8.61
CA VAL A 66 -8.52 -25.69 -8.39
C VAL A 66 -9.71 -26.39 -7.71
N GLN A 67 -10.51 -27.12 -8.50
CA GLN A 67 -11.48 -28.10 -8.01
C GLN A 67 -10.74 -29.34 -7.54
#